data_AF-A0A2I1HYY8-F1
#
_entry.id   AF-A0A2I1HYY8-F1
#
_cell.length_a   1.000
_cell.length_b   1.000
_cell.length_c   1.000
_cell.angle_alpha   90.00
_cell.angle_beta   90.00
_cell.angle_gamma   90.00
#
_symmetry.space_group_name_H-M   'P 1'
#
loop_
_entity.id
_entity.type
_entity.pdbx_description
1 polymer ?
#
loop_
_entity_poly.entity_id
_entity_poly.type
_entity_poly.pdbx_seq_one_letter_code
_entity_poly.pdbx_strand_id
1 'polypeptide(L)'
;MYTAVNWALDLGLYAAVCVITCALWWFLGRRSDRAAFVSPASTPDTSSSSGSSGSHLTVSDALPLIYRRSKQTGALLPREENPDTPMTAEIPVVAAPASTMWRLPRALPLVWILYLAGLLIFTLLPLPSDPVAACAAIIHWDNYVPFGSFVAVADQFRDGESLRGTLYALSILLNIALFVPLGALAETTWRIRRMRRAPEGAPADGSRLARSIPHRRVLAWVAIGCVVSCLIELTQYTGLFGVVPCTYRVVDIDDVIMNTLGTYAGVRLLPFMARNSRFMGA
;
A
#
# COMPACT_ATOMS: atom_id res chain seq x y z
N MET A 1 -16.26 -29.30 4.02
CA MET A 1 -15.00 -29.34 3.24
C MET A 1 -14.81 -28.02 2.54
N TYR A 2 -13.73 -27.30 2.84
CA TYR A 2 -13.36 -26.08 2.12
C TYR A 2 -12.90 -26.44 0.71
N THR A 3 -13.71 -26.12 -0.30
CA THR A 3 -13.42 -26.46 -1.70
C THR A 3 -12.53 -25.37 -2.32
N ALA A 4 -11.78 -25.71 -3.36
CA ALA A 4 -11.05 -24.73 -4.19
C ALA A 4 -11.97 -23.61 -4.73
N VAL A 5 -13.28 -23.89 -4.82
CA VAL A 5 -14.31 -22.93 -5.19
C VAL A 5 -14.42 -21.79 -4.18
N ASN A 6 -14.33 -22.06 -2.87
CA ASN A 6 -14.42 -21.02 -1.85
C ASN A 6 -13.23 -20.05 -1.94
N TRP A 7 -12.03 -20.59 -2.14
CA TRP A 7 -10.83 -19.77 -2.38
C TRP A 7 -10.94 -18.89 -3.64
N ALA A 8 -11.54 -19.43 -4.71
CA ALA A 8 -11.80 -18.67 -5.92
C ALA A 8 -12.83 -17.54 -5.70
N LEU A 9 -13.85 -17.79 -4.89
CA LEU A 9 -14.85 -16.79 -4.51
C LEU A 9 -14.22 -15.66 -3.66
N ASP A 10 -13.38 -16.00 -2.68
CA ASP A 10 -12.69 -15.01 -1.85
C ASP A 10 -11.73 -14.15 -2.68
N LEU A 11 -11.01 -14.77 -3.62
CA LEU A 11 -10.18 -14.06 -4.57
C LEU A 11 -11.01 -13.14 -5.49
N GLY A 12 -12.16 -13.61 -5.96
CA GLY A 12 -13.10 -12.82 -6.75
C GLY A 12 -13.66 -11.62 -5.98
N LEU A 13 -14.01 -11.82 -4.71
CA LEU A 13 -14.46 -10.76 -3.81
C LEU A 13 -13.37 -9.71 -3.62
N TYR A 14 -12.13 -10.14 -3.33
CA TYR A 14 -11.01 -9.22 -3.19
C TYR A 14 -10.74 -8.44 -4.49
N ALA A 15 -10.81 -9.09 -5.65
CA ALA A 15 -10.66 -8.44 -6.95
C ALA A 15 -11.75 -7.37 -7.18
N ALA A 16 -13.00 -7.67 -6.83
CA ALA A 16 -14.09 -6.71 -6.91
C ALA A 16 -13.86 -5.50 -6.00
N VAL A 17 -13.44 -5.73 -4.75
CA VAL A 17 -13.08 -4.65 -3.82
C VAL A 17 -11.96 -3.78 -4.40
N CYS A 18 -10.91 -4.39 -4.96
CA CYS A 18 -9.81 -3.68 -5.61
C CYS A 18 -10.28 -2.78 -6.76
N VAL A 19 -11.12 -3.32 -7.65
CA VAL A 19 -11.64 -2.57 -8.80
C VAL A 19 -12.49 -1.38 -8.33
N ILE A 20 -13.42 -1.61 -7.40
CA ILE A 20 -14.32 -0.58 -6.90
C ILE A 20 -13.53 0.53 -6.18
N THR A 21 -12.63 0.17 -5.27
CA THR A 21 -11.83 1.16 -4.53
C THR A 21 -10.89 1.94 -5.43
N CYS A 22 -10.22 1.30 -6.39
CA CYS A 22 -9.39 1.99 -7.39
C CYS A 22 -10.22 2.94 -8.28
N ALA A 23 -11.42 2.52 -8.70
CA ALA A 23 -12.31 3.35 -9.52
C ALA A 23 -12.81 4.59 -8.74
N LEU A 24 -13.23 4.40 -7.49
CA LEU A 24 -13.63 5.49 -6.59
C LEU A 24 -12.45 6.44 -6.34
N TRP A 25 -11.27 5.91 -6.06
CA TRP A 25 -10.05 6.69 -5.85
C TRP A 25 -9.72 7.56 -7.06
N TRP A 26 -9.76 6.98 -8.26
CA TRP A 26 -9.54 7.69 -9.51
C TRP A 26 -10.60 8.78 -9.76
N PHE A 27 -11.86 8.51 -9.44
CA PHE A 27 -12.95 9.47 -9.60
C PHE A 27 -12.82 10.67 -8.65
N LEU A 28 -12.44 10.42 -7.39
CA LEU A 28 -12.09 11.47 -6.44
C LEU A 28 -10.88 12.29 -6.93
N GLY A 29 -9.89 11.61 -7.51
CA GLY A 29 -8.77 12.18 -8.28
C GLY A 29 -9.20 13.29 -9.22
N ARG A 30 -10.06 12.92 -10.16
CA ARG A 30 -10.53 13.83 -11.20
C ARG A 30 -11.33 15.01 -10.65
N ARG A 31 -12.08 14.84 -9.55
CA ARG A 31 -12.83 15.93 -8.92
C ARG A 31 -11.91 16.96 -8.26
N SER A 32 -10.89 16.50 -7.53
CA SER A 32 -9.92 17.40 -6.90
C SER A 32 -9.11 18.20 -7.92
N ASP A 33 -8.66 17.55 -9.01
CA ASP A 33 -7.91 18.21 -10.08
C ASP A 33 -8.80 19.26 -10.80
N ARG A 34 -10.09 18.97 -11.02
CA ARG A 34 -11.06 19.93 -11.58
C ARG A 34 -11.33 21.11 -10.65
N ALA A 35 -11.49 20.88 -9.34
CA ALA A 35 -11.73 21.94 -8.37
C ALA A 35 -10.52 22.89 -8.23
N ALA A 36 -9.30 22.36 -8.34
CA ALA A 36 -8.08 23.15 -8.35
C ALA A 36 -7.97 24.05 -9.59
N PHE A 37 -8.43 23.58 -10.76
CA PHE A 37 -8.46 24.36 -12.00
C PHE A 37 -9.53 25.47 -11.99
N VAL A 38 -10.62 25.27 -11.25
CA VAL A 38 -11.78 26.21 -11.23
C VAL A 38 -11.68 27.25 -10.11
N SER A 39 -10.78 27.10 -9.13
CA SER A 39 -10.59 28.13 -8.09
C SER A 39 -9.91 29.37 -8.70
N PRO A 40 -10.60 30.53 -8.80
CA PRO A 40 -9.93 31.77 -9.15
C PRO A 40 -9.05 32.18 -7.98
N ALA A 41 -7.78 32.46 -8.23
CA ALA A 41 -6.86 32.96 -7.21
C ALA A 41 -7.48 34.18 -6.52
N SER A 42 -7.71 34.07 -5.21
CA SER A 42 -8.12 35.18 -4.36
C SER A 42 -7.03 36.24 -4.34
N THR A 43 -7.41 37.43 -4.80
CA THR A 43 -6.70 38.70 -4.71
C THR A 43 -6.17 38.99 -3.31
N PRO A 44 -4.94 39.53 -3.16
CA PRO A 44 -4.65 40.48 -2.12
C PRO A 44 -4.90 41.89 -2.67
N ASP A 45 -5.88 42.58 -2.10
CA ASP A 45 -6.06 44.02 -2.30
C ASP A 45 -4.84 44.76 -1.76
N THR A 46 -4.16 45.55 -2.60
CA THR A 46 -3.74 46.90 -2.20
C THR A 46 -3.59 47.82 -3.41
N SER A 47 -4.25 48.97 -3.30
CA SER A 47 -4.42 50.06 -4.25
C SER A 47 -3.13 50.69 -4.81
N SER A 48 -3.09 50.98 -6.12
CA SER A 48 -2.90 52.34 -6.67
C SER A 48 -2.79 52.38 -8.21
N SER A 49 -3.76 53.06 -8.83
CA SER A 49 -3.69 53.95 -10.01
C SER A 49 -2.89 53.61 -11.28
N SER A 50 -3.64 53.71 -12.40
CA SER A 50 -3.28 54.23 -13.73
C SER A 50 -2.84 53.25 -14.84
N GLY A 51 -3.65 53.20 -15.91
CA GLY A 51 -3.17 53.27 -17.29
C GLY A 51 -3.02 51.98 -18.10
N SER A 52 -3.73 51.97 -19.24
CA SER A 52 -3.54 51.11 -20.43
C SER A 52 -4.34 49.79 -20.48
N SER A 53 -5.22 49.73 -21.48
CA SER A 53 -5.92 48.54 -21.96
C SER A 53 -4.94 47.66 -22.74
N GLY A 54 -4.16 46.84 -22.03
CA GLY A 54 -3.42 45.71 -22.60
C GLY A 54 -4.10 44.42 -22.16
N SER A 55 -4.44 43.54 -23.09
CA SER A 55 -4.93 42.19 -22.79
C SER A 55 -3.91 41.47 -21.92
N HIS A 56 -4.21 41.32 -20.64
CA HIS A 56 -3.35 40.71 -19.64
C HIS A 56 -3.33 39.18 -19.85
N LEU A 57 -2.60 38.73 -20.88
CA LEU A 57 -2.33 37.31 -21.09
C LEU A 57 -1.52 36.81 -19.90
N THR A 58 -2.11 35.90 -19.13
CA THR A 58 -1.35 35.22 -18.09
C THR A 58 -0.25 34.38 -18.74
N VAL A 59 0.87 34.16 -18.05
CA VAL A 59 2.00 33.35 -18.57
C VAL A 59 1.51 31.97 -19.06
N SER A 60 0.48 31.40 -18.42
CA SER A 60 -0.21 30.18 -18.82
C SER A 60 -0.92 30.25 -20.17
N ASP A 61 -1.49 31.40 -20.54
CA ASP A 61 -2.22 31.58 -21.80
C ASP A 61 -1.28 31.83 -22.99
N ALA A 62 -0.08 32.36 -22.74
CA ALA A 62 0.93 32.63 -23.77
C ALA A 62 1.82 31.41 -24.11
N LEU A 63 1.97 30.47 -23.17
CA LEU A 63 2.80 29.26 -23.33
C LEU A 63 2.48 28.39 -24.58
N PRO A 64 1.21 28.13 -24.95
CA PRO A 64 0.87 27.32 -26.12
C PRO A 64 1.15 28.01 -27.47
N LEU A 65 1.27 29.34 -27.48
CA LEU A 65 1.58 30.12 -28.69
C LEU A 65 3.07 30.07 -29.02
N ILE A 66 3.92 29.91 -27.99
CA ILE A 66 5.38 30.03 -28.09
C ILE A 66 6.05 28.64 -28.17
N TYR A 67 5.47 27.62 -27.53
CA TYR A 67 6.06 26.29 -27.45
C TYR A 67 5.17 25.21 -28.07
N ARG A 68 5.80 24.27 -28.80
CA ARG A 68 5.19 23.04 -29.31
C ARG A 68 5.60 21.86 -28.45
N ARG A 69 4.64 20.98 -28.13
CA ARG A 69 4.90 19.77 -27.36
C ARG A 69 5.45 18.64 -28.25
N SER A 70 6.61 18.08 -27.89
CA SER A 70 7.15 16.87 -28.52
C SER A 70 6.26 15.67 -28.26
N LYS A 71 5.89 14.93 -29.31
CA LYS A 71 5.08 13.69 -29.19
C LYS A 71 5.85 12.53 -28.55
N GLN A 72 7.18 12.53 -28.63
CA GLN A 72 8.03 11.45 -28.09
C GLN A 72 8.47 11.70 -26.65
N THR A 73 8.81 12.94 -26.30
CA THR A 73 9.44 13.27 -25.01
C THR A 73 8.57 14.14 -24.10
N GLY A 74 7.45 14.67 -24.60
CA GLY A 74 6.57 15.57 -23.85
C GLY A 74 7.17 16.94 -23.52
N ALA A 75 8.43 17.18 -23.89
CA ALA A 75 9.12 18.44 -23.71
C ALA A 75 8.48 19.55 -24.56
N LEU A 76 8.43 20.76 -24.01
CA LEU A 76 8.06 21.97 -24.74
C LEU A 76 9.27 22.43 -25.53
N LEU A 77 9.17 22.32 -26.86
CA LEU A 77 10.17 22.80 -27.80
C LEU A 77 9.74 24.17 -28.32
N PRO A 78 10.65 25.13 -28.49
CA PRO A 78 10.35 26.39 -29.16
C PRO A 78 9.72 26.12 -30.53
N ARG A 79 8.74 26.93 -30.91
CA ARG A 79 8.16 26.88 -32.25
C ARG A 79 9.10 27.58 -33.24
N GLU A 80 9.27 26.98 -34.41
CA GLU A 80 10.18 27.44 -35.47
C GLU A 80 9.87 28.87 -35.97
N GLU A 81 8.64 29.32 -35.75
CA GLU A 81 8.13 30.66 -36.06
C GLU A 81 8.66 31.78 -35.12
N ASN A 82 9.32 31.43 -33.99
CA ASN A 82 9.84 32.42 -33.03
C ASN A 82 11.23 32.03 -32.47
N PRO A 83 12.31 32.26 -33.25
CA PRO A 83 13.66 31.77 -32.95
C PRO A 83 14.35 32.48 -31.78
N ASP A 84 13.90 33.68 -31.40
CA ASP A 84 14.53 34.51 -30.37
C ASP A 84 13.90 34.33 -28.97
N THR A 85 13.20 33.22 -28.75
CA THR A 85 12.58 32.94 -27.46
C THR A 85 13.65 32.68 -26.40
N PRO A 86 13.69 33.45 -25.30
CA PRO A 86 14.71 33.25 -24.28
C PRO A 86 14.55 31.84 -23.70
N MET A 87 15.60 31.03 -23.82
CA MET A 87 15.71 29.72 -23.15
C MET A 87 15.90 29.95 -21.65
N THR A 88 14.89 30.50 -20.96
CA THR A 88 14.91 30.53 -19.50
C THR A 88 14.87 29.08 -19.03
N ALA A 89 15.95 28.67 -18.37
CA ALA A 89 16.35 27.30 -18.09
C ALA A 89 15.44 26.50 -17.12
N GLU A 90 14.19 26.92 -16.94
CA GLU A 90 13.23 26.21 -16.10
C GLU A 90 11.88 26.15 -16.80
N ILE A 91 11.83 25.44 -17.93
CA ILE A 91 10.54 25.01 -18.47
C ILE A 91 10.02 23.92 -17.52
N PRO A 92 8.92 24.15 -16.77
CA PRO A 92 8.34 23.08 -15.99
C PRO A 92 7.87 22.04 -17.00
N VAL A 93 8.44 20.84 -16.93
CA VAL A 93 7.95 19.69 -17.67
C VAL A 93 6.52 19.43 -17.18
N VAL A 94 5.54 20.02 -17.85
CA VAL A 94 4.13 19.67 -17.67
C VAL A 94 3.93 18.35 -18.40
N ALA A 95 4.50 17.29 -17.84
CA ALA A 95 4.01 15.94 -18.06
C ALA A 95 2.51 15.99 -17.81
N ALA A 96 1.70 15.39 -18.69
CA ALA A 96 0.28 15.24 -18.44
C ALA A 96 0.15 14.70 -17.01
N PRO A 97 -0.62 15.32 -16.11
CA PRO A 97 -0.68 14.82 -14.76
C PRO A 97 -1.31 13.42 -14.87
N ALA A 98 -0.49 12.38 -14.78
CA ALA A 98 -0.90 11.20 -14.05
C ALA A 98 -1.42 11.78 -12.74
N SER A 99 -2.76 11.79 -12.60
CA SER A 99 -3.46 12.59 -11.57
C SER A 99 -2.67 12.53 -10.28
N THR A 100 -2.40 13.67 -9.66
CA THR A 100 -1.36 13.78 -8.63
C THR A 100 -1.65 12.89 -7.42
N MET A 101 -2.86 12.31 -7.36
CA MET A 101 -3.30 11.23 -6.48
C MET A 101 -2.54 9.92 -6.58
N TRP A 102 -1.96 9.54 -7.73
CA TRP A 102 -1.18 8.29 -7.86
C TRP A 102 0.27 8.42 -7.38
N ARG A 103 0.71 9.63 -7.03
CA ARG A 103 2.04 9.84 -6.46
C ARG A 103 2.07 9.28 -5.03
N LEU A 104 3.20 8.65 -4.68
CA LEU A 104 3.40 7.87 -3.45
C LEU A 104 2.84 8.49 -2.14
N PRO A 105 2.94 9.81 -1.84
CA PRO A 105 2.38 10.33 -0.60
C PRO A 105 0.85 10.48 -0.62
N ARG A 106 0.21 10.53 -1.79
CA ARG A 106 -1.24 10.62 -1.95
C ARG A 106 -1.89 9.25 -2.15
N ALA A 107 -1.22 8.30 -2.81
CA ALA A 107 -1.72 6.95 -3.02
C ALA A 107 -1.65 6.05 -1.77
N LEU A 108 -0.84 6.40 -0.78
CA LEU A 108 -0.66 5.64 0.47
C LEU A 108 -1.97 5.19 1.17
N PRO A 109 -2.98 6.05 1.41
CA PRO A 109 -4.27 5.62 1.96
C PRO A 109 -4.97 4.55 1.11
N LEU A 110 -4.93 4.64 -0.22
CA LEU A 110 -5.48 3.59 -1.10
C LEU A 110 -4.79 2.25 -0.86
N VAL A 111 -3.45 2.26 -0.80
CA VAL A 111 -2.67 1.04 -0.56
C VAL A 111 -3.00 0.42 0.80
N TRP A 112 -3.19 1.24 1.84
CA TRP A 112 -3.67 0.76 3.15
C TRP A 112 -5.05 0.14 3.08
N ILE A 113 -6.01 0.78 2.39
CA ILE A 113 -7.38 0.27 2.26
C ILE A 113 -7.37 -1.10 1.57
N LEU A 114 -6.64 -1.21 0.45
CA LEU A 114 -6.52 -2.47 -0.28
C LEU A 114 -5.86 -3.55 0.58
N TYR A 115 -4.78 -3.21 1.28
CA TYR A 115 -4.09 -4.13 2.17
C TYR A 115 -4.99 -4.64 3.30
N LEU A 116 -5.67 -3.74 4.02
CA LEU A 116 -6.54 -4.10 5.13
C LEU A 116 -7.74 -4.92 4.67
N ALA A 117 -8.32 -4.60 3.50
CA ALA A 117 -9.38 -5.40 2.91
C ALA A 117 -8.90 -6.81 2.56
N GLY A 118 -7.72 -6.93 1.95
CA GLY A 118 -7.12 -8.23 1.63
C GLY A 118 -6.82 -9.03 2.89
N LEU A 119 -6.22 -8.40 3.91
CA LEU A 119 -5.93 -9.03 5.20
C LEU A 119 -7.22 -9.58 5.83
N LEU A 120 -8.29 -8.80 5.85
CA LEU A 120 -9.58 -9.23 6.42
C LEU A 120 -10.20 -10.40 5.63
N ILE A 121 -10.21 -10.30 4.30
CA ILE A 121 -10.78 -11.33 3.42
C ILE A 121 -10.01 -12.64 3.58
N PHE A 122 -8.69 -12.63 3.44
CA PHE A 122 -7.91 -13.88 3.45
C PHE A 122 -7.76 -14.53 4.84
N THR A 123 -8.01 -13.78 5.92
CA THR A 123 -7.91 -14.33 7.28
C THR A 123 -9.25 -14.73 7.87
N LEU A 124 -10.36 -14.10 7.45
CA LEU A 124 -11.69 -14.39 8.00
C LEU A 124 -12.60 -15.17 7.07
N LEU A 125 -12.34 -15.14 5.76
CA LEU A 125 -13.09 -15.92 4.78
C LEU A 125 -12.31 -17.20 4.40
N PRO A 126 -13.02 -18.25 3.97
CA PRO A 126 -14.46 -18.35 3.76
C PRO A 126 -15.25 -18.74 5.02
N LEU A 127 -16.38 -18.08 5.25
CA LEU A 127 -17.34 -18.51 6.28
C LEU A 127 -18.07 -19.77 5.81
N PRO A 128 -18.23 -20.79 6.68
CA PRO A 128 -19.01 -21.97 6.34
C PRO A 128 -20.48 -21.59 6.09
N SER A 129 -21.04 -22.03 4.96
CA SER A 129 -22.44 -21.79 4.60
C SER A 129 -23.44 -22.50 5.53
N ASP A 130 -23.02 -23.60 6.16
CA ASP A 130 -23.73 -24.24 7.26
C ASP A 130 -22.78 -24.36 8.47
N PRO A 131 -22.88 -23.45 9.45
CA PRO A 131 -21.97 -23.44 10.58
C PRO A 131 -22.15 -24.67 11.46
N VAL A 132 -23.37 -25.19 11.64
CA VAL A 132 -23.65 -26.30 12.56
C VAL A 132 -23.02 -27.60 12.05
N ALA A 133 -23.13 -27.87 10.76
CA ALA A 133 -22.49 -29.03 10.13
C ALA A 133 -20.96 -28.94 10.12
N ALA A 134 -20.40 -27.73 9.94
CA ALA A 134 -18.96 -27.50 10.01
C ALA A 134 -18.43 -27.70 11.44
N CYS A 135 -19.13 -27.18 12.45
CA CYS A 135 -18.78 -27.34 13.85
C CYS A 135 -18.78 -28.81 14.29
N ALA A 136 -19.72 -29.63 13.79
CA ALA A 136 -19.78 -31.05 14.11
C ALA A 136 -18.66 -31.88 13.47
N ALA A 137 -18.04 -31.38 12.39
CA ALA A 137 -16.99 -32.07 11.66
C ALA A 137 -15.56 -31.63 12.06
N ILE A 138 -15.41 -30.54 12.81
CA ILE A 138 -14.12 -30.01 13.24
C ILE A 138 -13.72 -30.71 14.54
N ILE A 139 -12.66 -31.52 14.48
CA ILE A 139 -11.97 -32.04 15.66
C ILE A 139 -10.92 -31.00 16.05
N HIS A 140 -11.12 -30.33 17.18
CA HIS A 140 -10.22 -29.29 17.69
C HIS A 140 -8.84 -29.88 18.06
N TRP A 141 -7.81 -29.50 17.31
CA TRP A 141 -6.40 -29.72 17.68
C TRP A 141 -5.73 -28.36 17.72
N ASP A 142 -5.98 -27.60 18.78
CA ASP A 142 -5.34 -26.30 18.96
C ASP A 142 -3.83 -26.52 19.13
N ASN A 143 -3.03 -25.83 18.29
CA ASN A 143 -1.58 -25.93 18.36
C ASN A 143 -1.02 -24.79 19.23
N TYR A 144 -0.73 -25.11 20.48
CA TYR A 144 -0.08 -24.20 21.42
C TYR A 144 1.43 -24.43 21.53
N VAL A 145 1.99 -25.42 20.82
CA VAL A 145 3.41 -25.72 20.88
C VAL A 145 4.13 -24.85 19.86
N PRO A 146 5.02 -23.93 20.29
CA PRO A 146 5.77 -23.11 19.36
C PRO A 146 6.65 -24.01 18.49
N PHE A 147 6.62 -23.74 17.19
CA PHE A 147 7.25 -24.50 16.11
C PHE A 147 6.71 -25.92 15.91
N GLY A 148 5.56 -26.26 16.51
CA GLY A 148 4.87 -27.53 16.30
C GLY A 148 4.52 -27.76 14.83
N SER A 149 4.17 -26.71 14.10
CA SER A 149 3.81 -26.77 12.68
C SER A 149 5.00 -27.18 11.80
N PHE A 150 6.24 -26.83 12.16
CA PHE A 150 7.43 -27.28 11.41
C PHE A 150 7.75 -28.76 11.65
N VAL A 151 7.55 -29.24 12.88
CA VAL A 151 7.74 -30.65 13.22
C VAL A 151 6.70 -31.48 12.48
N ALA A 152 5.44 -31.04 12.49
CA ALA A 152 4.36 -31.66 11.73
C ALA A 152 4.67 -31.72 10.22
N VAL A 153 5.18 -30.63 9.63
CA VAL A 153 5.64 -30.63 8.23
C VAL A 153 6.74 -31.67 8.00
N ALA A 154 7.75 -31.72 8.86
CA ALA A 154 8.86 -32.66 8.73
C ALA A 154 8.40 -34.13 8.84
N ASP A 155 7.48 -34.41 9.75
CA ASP A 155 6.91 -35.74 9.93
C ASP A 155 5.99 -36.13 8.76
N GLN A 156 5.18 -35.20 8.24
CA GLN A 156 4.35 -35.43 7.04
C GLN A 156 5.19 -35.79 5.80
N PHE A 157 6.34 -35.14 5.65
CA PHE A 157 7.28 -35.46 4.57
C PHE A 157 7.98 -36.80 4.77
N ARG A 158 8.26 -37.19 6.02
CA ARG A 158 8.79 -38.53 6.36
C ARG A 158 7.77 -39.64 6.10
N ASP A 159 6.50 -39.36 6.35
CA ASP A 159 5.39 -40.29 6.14
C ASP A 159 4.97 -40.42 4.67
N GLY A 160 5.65 -39.72 3.76
CA GLY A 160 5.40 -39.78 2.31
C GLY A 160 4.20 -38.96 1.83
N GLU A 161 3.53 -38.24 2.72
CA GLU A 161 2.39 -37.37 2.39
C GLU A 161 2.83 -35.97 1.93
N SER A 162 3.59 -35.93 0.83
CA SER A 162 4.22 -34.73 0.27
C SER A 162 3.26 -33.58 -0.05
N LEU A 163 2.03 -33.89 -0.48
CA LEU A 163 1.02 -32.88 -0.78
C LEU A 163 0.61 -32.10 0.48
N ARG A 164 0.34 -32.81 1.59
CA ARG A 164 -0.06 -32.17 2.86
C ARG A 164 1.09 -31.35 3.44
N GLY A 165 2.31 -31.92 3.45
CA GLY A 165 3.50 -31.21 3.92
C GLY A 165 3.78 -29.93 3.11
N THR A 166 3.59 -29.96 1.79
CA THR A 166 3.75 -28.78 0.92
C THR A 166 2.69 -27.71 1.21
N LEU A 167 1.43 -28.10 1.41
CA LEU A 167 0.36 -27.15 1.73
C LEU A 167 0.58 -26.46 3.09
N TYR A 168 1.04 -27.19 4.11
CA TYR A 168 1.41 -26.62 5.40
C TYR A 168 2.65 -25.71 5.30
N ALA A 169 3.66 -26.08 4.50
CA ALA A 169 4.79 -25.20 4.27
C ALA A 169 4.37 -23.90 3.55
N LEU A 170 3.44 -24.01 2.59
CA LEU A 170 2.90 -22.86 1.87
C LEU A 170 2.10 -21.94 2.79
N SER A 171 1.30 -22.48 3.73
CA SER A 171 0.55 -21.65 4.67
C SER A 171 1.48 -20.82 5.56
N ILE A 172 2.57 -21.42 6.07
CA ILE A 172 3.61 -20.74 6.85
C ILE A 172 4.20 -19.57 6.04
N LEU A 173 4.57 -19.82 4.77
CA LEU A 173 5.14 -18.78 3.89
C LEU A 173 4.12 -17.67 3.58
N LEU A 174 2.85 -18.01 3.38
CA LEU A 174 1.79 -17.05 3.10
C LEU A 174 1.51 -16.15 4.30
N ASN A 175 1.56 -16.66 5.53
CA ASN A 175 1.42 -15.85 6.75
C ASN A 175 2.53 -14.80 6.86
N ILE A 176 3.79 -15.18 6.59
CA ILE A 176 4.89 -14.22 6.48
C ILE A 176 4.60 -13.19 5.38
N ALA A 177 4.23 -13.64 4.17
CA ALA A 177 3.98 -12.77 3.03
C ALA A 177 2.83 -11.79 3.28
N LEU A 178 1.80 -12.20 4.02
CA LEU A 178 0.62 -11.41 4.34
C LEU A 178 0.94 -10.24 5.28
N PHE A 179 1.95 -10.36 6.15
CA PHE A 179 2.34 -9.30 7.09
C PHE A 179 3.55 -8.47 6.64
N VAL A 180 4.27 -8.87 5.60
CA VAL A 180 5.32 -8.04 4.97
C VAL A 180 4.81 -6.64 4.58
N PRO A 181 3.63 -6.49 3.93
CA PRO A 181 3.09 -5.18 3.62
C PRO A 181 2.79 -4.34 4.87
N LEU A 182 2.36 -4.94 5.99
CA LEU A 182 2.11 -4.19 7.23
C LEU A 182 3.35 -3.42 7.69
N GLY A 183 4.50 -4.12 7.76
CA GLY A 183 5.76 -3.53 8.19
C GLY A 183 6.28 -2.46 7.22
N ALA A 184 6.18 -2.72 5.92
CA ALA A 184 6.60 -1.77 4.89
C ALA A 184 5.69 -0.52 4.85
N LEU A 185 4.37 -0.70 4.89
CA LEU A 185 3.42 0.41 4.87
C LEU A 185 3.51 1.25 6.15
N ALA A 186 3.70 0.63 7.31
CA ALA A 186 3.86 1.34 8.57
C ALA A 186 5.09 2.26 8.56
N GLU A 187 6.26 1.74 8.18
CA GLU A 187 7.49 2.51 8.14
C GLU A 187 7.46 3.60 7.04
N THR A 188 6.92 3.31 5.85
CA THR A 188 6.74 4.34 4.80
C THR A 188 5.81 5.46 5.25
N THR A 189 4.68 5.12 5.88
CA THR A 189 3.72 6.09 6.42
C THR A 189 4.38 6.98 7.46
N TRP A 190 5.13 6.37 8.39
CA TRP A 190 5.84 7.11 9.43
C TRP A 190 6.89 8.07 8.84
N ARG A 191 7.65 7.62 7.84
CA ARG A 191 8.64 8.46 7.15
C ARG A 191 7.99 9.66 6.47
N ILE A 192 6.91 9.44 5.71
CA ILE A 192 6.18 10.51 5.03
C ILE A 192 5.61 11.51 6.04
N ARG A 193 4.99 11.02 7.13
CA ARG A 193 4.47 11.88 8.21
C ARG A 193 5.59 12.68 8.88
N ARG A 194 6.75 12.07 9.12
CA ARG A 194 7.90 12.74 9.72
C ARG A 194 8.47 13.83 8.80
N MET A 195 8.57 13.56 7.50
CA MET A 195 9.04 14.54 6.52
C MET A 195 8.09 15.74 6.45
N ARG A 196 6.77 15.53 6.50
CA ARG A 196 5.77 16.61 6.52
C ARG A 196 5.78 17.44 7.81
N ARG A 197 6.24 16.87 8.93
CA ARG A 197 6.36 17.57 10.23
C ARG A 197 7.73 18.23 10.44
N ALA A 198 8.69 18.02 9.54
CA ALA A 198 9.98 18.67 9.65
C ALA A 198 9.81 20.18 9.41
N PRO A 199 10.40 21.05 10.26
CA PRO A 199 10.36 22.49 10.04
C PRO A 199 10.96 22.85 8.67
N GLU A 200 10.34 23.81 7.97
CA GLU A 200 10.89 24.41 6.75
C GLU A 200 12.31 24.93 7.07
N GLY A 201 13.33 24.34 6.44
CA GLY A 201 14.75 24.68 6.69
C GLY A 201 15.61 23.53 7.23
N ALA A 202 15.04 22.37 7.55
CA ALA A 202 15.86 21.18 7.83
C ALA A 202 16.58 20.71 6.55
N PRO A 203 17.90 20.41 6.59
CA PRO A 203 18.65 20.02 5.40
C PRO A 203 18.01 18.80 4.72
N ALA A 204 17.71 18.95 3.44
CA ALA A 204 17.14 17.92 2.56
C ALA A 204 18.20 16.86 2.22
N ASP A 205 18.69 16.17 3.25
CA ASP A 205 19.66 15.11 3.10
C ASP A 205 18.98 13.88 2.46
N GLY A 206 19.07 13.75 1.13
CA GLY A 206 18.68 12.54 0.39
C GLY A 206 19.36 11.26 0.92
N SER A 207 20.45 11.42 1.70
CA SER A 207 21.15 10.35 2.42
C SER A 207 20.40 9.76 3.63
N ARG A 208 19.29 10.37 4.10
CA ARG A 208 18.48 9.83 5.21
C ARG A 208 17.66 8.60 4.85
N LEU A 209 17.43 8.32 3.57
CA LEU A 209 16.72 7.11 3.14
C LEU A 209 17.54 5.84 3.45
N ALA A 210 18.88 5.95 3.39
CA ALA A 210 19.80 4.84 3.63
C ALA A 210 20.11 4.56 5.12
N ARG A 211 19.70 5.48 6.02
CA ARG A 211 19.97 5.34 7.46
C ARG A 211 19.19 4.17 8.03
N SER A 212 19.92 3.31 8.76
CA SER A 212 19.36 2.16 9.47
C SER A 212 18.18 2.58 10.36
N ILE A 213 17.11 1.80 10.31
CA ILE A 213 15.95 1.98 11.18
C ILE A 213 16.41 1.69 12.62
N PRO A 214 16.17 2.59 13.59
CA PRO A 214 16.55 2.37 14.97
C PRO A 214 15.80 1.15 15.52
N HIS A 215 16.50 0.33 16.30
CA HIS A 215 15.97 -0.93 16.83
C HIS A 215 14.64 -0.75 17.56
N ARG A 216 14.50 0.29 18.37
CA ARG A 216 13.26 0.63 19.10
C ARG A 216 12.04 0.77 18.17
N ARG A 217 12.22 1.32 16.96
CA ARG A 217 11.12 1.48 16.00
C ARG A 217 10.78 0.16 15.30
N VAL A 218 11.79 -0.65 14.98
CA VAL A 218 11.57 -2.01 14.48
C VAL A 218 10.75 -2.80 15.50
N LEU A 219 11.15 -2.78 16.77
CA LEU A 219 10.42 -3.44 17.86
C LEU A 219 8.98 -2.93 17.99
N ALA A 220 8.75 -1.62 17.88
CA ALA A 220 7.40 -1.06 17.95
C ALA A 220 6.51 -1.59 16.80
N TRP A 221 7.02 -1.65 15.57
CA TRP A 221 6.27 -2.20 14.44
C TRP A 221 6.02 -3.70 14.58
N VAL A 222 7.03 -4.46 15.03
CA VAL A 222 6.91 -5.89 15.31
C VAL A 222 5.87 -6.15 16.40
N ALA A 223 5.86 -5.35 17.47
CA ALA A 223 4.85 -5.44 18.52
C ALA A 223 3.43 -5.15 17.99
N ILE A 224 3.28 -4.14 17.14
CA ILE A 224 2.00 -3.85 16.47
C ILE A 224 1.56 -5.02 15.59
N GLY A 225 2.48 -5.61 14.81
CA GLY A 225 2.20 -6.79 13.99
C GLY A 225 1.75 -7.99 14.83
N CYS A 226 2.44 -8.24 15.95
CA CYS A 226 2.07 -9.28 16.90
C CYS A 226 0.67 -9.05 17.49
N VAL A 227 0.35 -7.82 17.94
CA VAL A 227 -0.99 -7.48 18.45
C VAL A 227 -2.06 -7.68 17.38
N VAL A 228 -1.83 -7.23 16.14
CA VAL A 228 -2.77 -7.45 15.03
C VAL A 228 -2.97 -8.94 14.77
N SER A 229 -1.90 -9.74 14.79
CA SER A 229 -2.02 -11.19 14.63
C SER A 229 -2.81 -11.84 15.76
N CYS A 230 -2.54 -11.47 17.01
CA CYS A 230 -3.31 -11.97 18.16
C CYS A 230 -4.79 -11.59 18.07
N LEU A 231 -5.12 -10.40 17.54
CA LEU A 231 -6.51 -10.00 17.32
C LEU A 231 -7.18 -10.86 16.23
N ILE A 232 -6.45 -11.24 15.18
CA ILE A 232 -6.96 -12.13 14.14
C ILE A 232 -7.22 -13.52 14.73
N GLU A 233 -6.26 -14.10 15.43
CA GLU A 233 -6.42 -15.38 16.14
C GLU A 233 -7.59 -15.33 17.13
N LEU A 234 -7.71 -14.26 17.92
CA LEU A 234 -8.82 -14.07 18.86
C LEU A 234 -10.16 -13.98 18.13
N THR A 235 -10.20 -13.32 16.98
CA THR A 235 -11.42 -13.22 16.16
C THR A 235 -11.82 -14.59 15.60
N GLN A 236 -10.85 -15.40 15.17
CA GLN A 236 -11.09 -16.75 14.68
C GLN A 236 -11.52 -17.70 15.81
N TYR A 237 -10.84 -17.62 16.96
CA TYR A 237 -11.15 -18.39 18.17
C TYR A 237 -12.56 -18.11 18.70
N THR A 238 -12.96 -16.84 18.74
CA THR A 238 -14.30 -16.45 19.20
C THR A 238 -15.39 -16.67 18.16
N GLY A 239 -15.09 -17.27 17.00
CA GLY A 239 -16.07 -17.50 15.94
C GLY A 239 -16.63 -16.19 15.38
N LEU A 240 -15.76 -15.21 15.14
CA LEU A 240 -16.12 -13.83 14.80
C LEU A 240 -17.03 -13.21 15.89
N PHE A 241 -16.60 -13.30 17.15
CA PHE A 241 -17.34 -12.80 18.31
C PHE A 241 -18.78 -13.34 18.43
N GLY A 242 -18.95 -14.65 18.17
CA GLY A 242 -20.23 -15.35 18.30
C GLY A 242 -21.15 -15.29 17.08
N VAL A 243 -20.68 -14.77 15.93
CA VAL A 243 -21.40 -14.91 14.65
C VAL A 243 -21.47 -16.38 14.23
N VAL A 244 -20.43 -17.15 14.53
CA VAL A 244 -20.38 -18.60 14.34
C VAL A 244 -20.40 -19.28 15.72
N PRO A 245 -21.26 -20.29 15.95
CA PRO A 245 -21.41 -20.94 17.26
C PRO A 245 -20.22 -21.80 17.69
N CYS A 246 -19.17 -21.92 16.87
CA CYS A 246 -17.93 -22.62 17.20
C CYS A 246 -16.70 -21.89 16.65
N THR A 247 -15.52 -22.30 17.13
CA THR A 247 -14.21 -21.97 16.53
C THR A 247 -14.16 -22.52 15.11
N TYR A 248 -14.40 -21.69 14.10
CA TYR A 248 -14.39 -22.15 12.70
C TYR A 248 -12.97 -22.28 12.12
N ARG A 249 -11.95 -21.80 12.85
CA ARG A 249 -10.53 -22.00 12.58
C ARG A 249 -9.79 -22.46 13.83
N VAL A 250 -8.75 -23.26 13.62
CA VAL A 250 -7.83 -23.73 14.66
C VAL A 250 -6.90 -22.58 15.04
N VAL A 251 -6.70 -22.37 16.33
CA VAL A 251 -5.71 -21.40 16.82
C VAL A 251 -4.33 -21.98 16.64
N ASP A 252 -3.45 -21.24 15.97
CA ASP A 252 -2.05 -21.65 15.76
C ASP A 252 -1.10 -20.55 16.28
N ILE A 253 -0.32 -20.89 17.31
CA ILE A 253 0.70 -19.97 17.81
C ILE A 253 1.78 -19.70 16.76
N ASP A 254 2.01 -20.63 15.84
CA ASP A 254 2.96 -20.48 14.76
C ASP A 254 2.51 -19.43 13.75
N ASP A 255 1.19 -19.23 13.56
CA ASP A 255 0.66 -18.17 12.71
C ASP A 255 1.00 -16.78 13.28
N VAL A 256 0.90 -16.61 14.60
CA VAL A 256 1.33 -15.37 15.29
C VAL A 256 2.81 -15.11 15.09
N ILE A 257 3.64 -16.16 15.20
CA ILE A 257 5.10 -16.06 15.01
C ILE A 257 5.40 -15.67 13.56
N MET A 258 4.79 -16.34 12.57
CA MET A 258 5.02 -16.09 11.15
C MET A 258 4.56 -14.70 10.72
N ASN A 259 3.39 -14.26 11.18
CA ASN A 259 2.88 -12.92 10.91
C ASN A 259 3.79 -11.83 11.51
N THR A 260 4.31 -12.09 12.72
CA THR A 260 5.28 -11.20 13.39
C THR A 260 6.60 -11.13 12.61
N LEU A 261 7.09 -12.28 12.10
CA LEU A 261 8.27 -12.35 11.24
C LEU A 261 8.05 -11.62 9.90
N GLY A 262 6.87 -11.74 9.30
CA GLY A 262 6.47 -11.00 8.12
C GLY A 262 6.57 -9.49 8.34
N THR A 263 6.05 -9.00 9.46
CA THR A 263 6.15 -7.58 9.83
C THR A 263 7.59 -7.13 9.95
N TYR A 264 8.45 -7.92 10.62
CA TYR A 264 9.87 -7.63 10.73
C TYR A 264 10.55 -7.55 9.35
N ALA A 265 10.29 -8.52 8.48
CA ALA A 265 10.82 -8.56 7.12
C ALA A 265 10.37 -7.33 6.31
N GLY A 266 9.10 -6.94 6.40
CA GLY A 266 8.55 -5.75 5.76
C GLY A 266 9.24 -4.45 6.15
N VAL A 267 9.51 -4.25 7.44
CA VAL A 267 10.25 -3.08 7.93
C VAL A 267 11.68 -3.05 7.37
N ARG A 268 12.33 -4.21 7.24
CA ARG A 268 13.71 -4.33 6.72
C ARG A 268 13.81 -4.28 5.21
N LEU A 269 12.74 -4.64 4.48
CA LEU A 269 12.72 -4.67 3.03
C LEU A 269 12.90 -3.27 2.43
N LEU A 270 12.30 -2.23 3.03
CA LEU A 270 12.40 -0.86 2.54
C LEU A 270 13.83 -0.32 2.41
N PRO A 271 14.68 -0.33 3.45
CA PRO A 271 16.06 0.11 3.31
C PRO A 271 16.89 -0.82 2.43
N PHE A 272 16.54 -2.12 2.34
CA PHE A 272 17.20 -3.05 1.43
C PHE A 272 16.94 -2.68 -0.04
N MET A 273 15.68 -2.47 -0.42
CA MET A 273 15.30 -2.03 -1.76
C MET A 273 15.91 -0.66 -2.10
N ALA A 274 15.89 0.30 -1.16
CA ALA A 274 16.47 1.63 -1.37
C ALA A 274 18.00 1.64 -1.47
N ARG A 275 18.70 0.66 -0.87
CA ARG A 275 20.15 0.49 -1.04
C ARG A 275 20.50 -0.16 -2.37
N ASN A 276 19.66 -1.09 -2.83
CA ASN A 276 19.89 -1.87 -4.06
C ASN A 276 19.29 -1.23 -5.31
N SER A 277 18.48 -0.18 -5.20
CA SER A 277 17.86 0.55 -6.31
C SER A 277 18.85 1.37 -7.17
N ARG A 278 20.17 1.13 -7.05
CA ARG A 278 21.15 1.47 -8.09
C ARG A 278 20.83 0.78 -9.45
N PHE A 279 19.89 -0.17 -9.48
CA PHE A 279 19.41 -0.86 -10.68
C PHE A 279 18.25 -0.20 -11.43
N MET A 280 17.73 0.95 -10.98
CA MET A 280 16.62 1.66 -11.64
C MET A 280 17.05 2.97 -12.33
N GLY A 281 18.35 3.09 -12.58
CA GLY A 281 18.99 4.23 -13.25
C GLY A 281 19.98 3.80 -14.34
N ALA A 282 19.66 2.72 -15.07
CA ALA A 282 20.33 2.34 -16.32
C ALA A 282 19.29 2.32 -17.44
#